data_AF-A0A9X3D876-F1
#
_entry.id   AF-A0A9X3D876-F1
#
_cell.length_a   1.000
_cell.length_b   1.000
_cell.length_c   1.000
_cell.angle_alpha   90.00
_cell.angle_beta   90.00
_cell.angle_gamma   90.00
#
_symmetry.space_group_name_H-M   'P 1'
#
loop_
_entity.id
_entity.type
_entity.pdbx_description
1 polymer ?
#
loop_
_entity_poly.entity_id
_entity_poly.type
_entity_poly.pdbx_seq_one_letter_code
_entity_poly.pdbx_strand_id
1 'polypeptide(L)'
;MARGGSRRARAGRKRQRRMRLADNDLSPSQWQEIKTAWGGCAYCGRTDTVLQRDCIQPLSVGGRYTELNVVPACRSCNASKCNTEVTSWMRRKGLDEELFLRRLVSIRASRVVVPDPPADALQ
;
A
#
# COMPACT_ATOMS: atom_id res chain seq x y z
N MET A 1 -4.47 37.04 16.30
CA MET A 1 -4.31 36.51 14.93
C MET A 1 -3.78 35.09 15.00
N ALA A 2 -4.41 34.13 14.31
CA ALA A 2 -4.15 32.70 14.46
C ALA A 2 -2.70 32.33 14.09
N ARG A 3 -1.99 31.66 15.01
CA ARG A 3 -0.67 31.08 14.75
C ARG A 3 -0.82 30.01 13.67
N GLY A 4 -0.51 30.34 12.43
CA GLY A 4 -0.53 29.39 11.31
C GLY A 4 0.30 28.16 11.67
N GLY A 5 -0.34 27.01 11.82
CA GLY A 5 0.32 25.79 12.32
C GLY A 5 1.58 25.43 11.51
N SER A 6 2.54 24.79 12.17
CA SER A 6 3.82 24.39 11.57
C SER A 6 3.64 23.65 10.24
N ARG A 7 4.63 23.69 9.34
CA ARG A 7 4.61 22.95 8.06
C ARG A 7 4.24 21.47 8.26
N ARG A 8 4.78 20.85 9.33
CA ARG A 8 4.46 19.48 9.76
C ARG A 8 3.00 19.30 10.15
N ALA A 9 2.44 20.22 10.94
CA ALA A 9 1.03 20.16 11.34
C ALA A 9 0.08 20.28 10.13
N ARG A 10 0.41 21.16 9.17
CA ARG A 10 -0.33 21.29 7.91
C ARG A 10 -0.27 20.01 7.07
N ALA A 11 0.92 19.44 6.89
CA ALA A 11 1.10 18.17 6.17
C ALA A 11 0.33 17.01 6.83
N GLY A 12 0.34 16.94 8.16
CA GLY A 12 -0.42 15.96 8.94
C GLY A 12 -1.93 16.06 8.69
N ARG A 13 -2.50 17.26 8.79
CA ARG A 13 -3.92 17.49 8.48
C ARG A 13 -4.28 17.14 7.04
N LYS A 14 -3.42 17.49 6.08
CA LYS A 14 -3.61 17.14 4.65
C LYS A 14 -3.64 15.63 4.46
N ARG A 15 -2.72 14.89 5.11
CA ARG A 15 -2.69 13.42 5.07
C ARG A 15 -3.95 12.81 5.70
N GLN A 16 -4.36 13.27 6.88
CA GLN A 16 -5.57 12.79 7.54
C GLN A 16 -6.82 13.02 6.68
N ARG A 17 -6.96 14.19 6.04
CA ARG A 17 -8.07 14.46 5.12
C ARG A 17 -8.08 13.49 3.94
N ARG A 18 -6.92 13.22 3.33
CA ARG A 18 -6.80 12.26 2.22
C ARG A 18 -7.16 10.84 2.66
N MET A 19 -6.73 10.41 3.84
CA MET A 19 -7.11 9.11 4.39
C MET A 19 -8.63 9.02 4.60
N ARG A 20 -9.27 10.04 5.16
CA ARG A 20 -10.74 10.03 5.35
C ARG A 20 -11.55 10.01 4.06
N LEU A 21 -10.99 10.53 2.96
CA LEU A 21 -11.65 10.58 1.66
C LEU A 21 -11.32 9.39 0.76
N ALA A 22 -10.30 8.61 1.10
CA ALA A 22 -9.92 7.43 0.34
C ALA A 22 -10.73 6.23 0.84
N ASP A 23 -11.14 5.36 -0.09
CA ASP A 23 -11.67 4.05 0.29
C ASP A 23 -10.53 3.26 0.94
N ASN A 24 -10.74 2.83 2.19
CA ASN A 24 -9.77 2.07 2.97
C ASN A 24 -10.43 0.76 3.37
N ASP A 25 -10.76 -0.04 2.35
CA ASP A 25 -11.54 -1.27 2.43
C ASP A 25 -10.67 -2.51 2.72
N LEU A 26 -9.35 -2.37 2.82
CA LEU A 26 -8.46 -3.49 3.14
C LEU A 26 -8.79 -4.09 4.51
N SER A 27 -9.38 -5.28 4.49
CA SER A 27 -9.74 -6.04 5.68
C SER A 27 -8.51 -6.69 6.33
N PRO A 28 -8.59 -7.07 7.62
CA PRO A 28 -7.53 -7.81 8.28
C PRO A 28 -7.22 -9.17 7.62
N SER A 29 -8.22 -9.89 7.08
CA SER A 29 -8.02 -11.17 6.38
C SER A 29 -7.27 -10.98 5.07
N GLN A 30 -7.70 -10.03 4.22
CA GLN A 30 -6.99 -9.65 3.00
C GLN A 30 -5.54 -9.26 3.30
N TRP A 31 -5.30 -8.54 4.40
CA TRP A 31 -3.94 -8.22 4.81
C TRP A 31 -3.09 -9.46 5.15
N GLN A 32 -3.65 -10.46 5.85
CA GLN A 32 -2.93 -11.72 6.11
C GLN A 32 -2.61 -12.45 4.81
N GLU A 33 -3.58 -12.55 3.91
CA GLU A 33 -3.38 -13.15 2.61
C GLU A 33 -2.26 -12.44 1.85
N ILE A 34 -2.29 -11.09 1.81
CA ILE A 34 -1.25 -10.27 1.19
C ILE A 34 0.13 -10.64 1.72
N LYS A 35 0.30 -10.69 3.05
CA LYS A 35 1.58 -11.10 3.65
C LYS A 35 1.99 -12.50 3.21
N THR A 36 1.07 -13.46 3.21
CA THR A 36 1.37 -14.85 2.84
C THR A 36 1.82 -14.97 1.38
N ALA A 37 1.14 -14.33 0.42
CA ALA A 37 1.51 -14.48 -0.99
C ALA A 37 2.84 -13.82 -1.35
N TRP A 38 3.19 -12.73 -0.65
CA TRP A 38 4.48 -12.08 -0.79
C TRP A 38 5.59 -12.82 -0.04
N GLY A 39 5.26 -13.50 1.07
CA GLY A 39 6.21 -14.29 1.85
C GLY A 39 7.30 -13.48 2.56
N GLY A 40 7.21 -12.14 2.57
CA GLY A 40 8.24 -11.25 3.10
C GLY A 40 8.02 -9.80 2.68
N CYS A 41 9.02 -8.95 2.90
CA CYS A 41 9.01 -7.59 2.37
C CYS A 41 8.99 -7.61 0.83
N ALA A 42 7.99 -6.98 0.23
CA ALA A 42 7.82 -6.92 -1.23
C ALA A 42 8.99 -6.27 -1.97
N TYR A 43 9.85 -5.53 -1.26
CA TYR A 43 10.98 -4.81 -1.83
C TYR A 43 12.31 -5.48 -1.60
N CYS A 44 12.63 -5.85 -0.35
CA CYS A 44 13.95 -6.38 0.00
C CYS A 44 13.93 -7.87 0.37
N GLY A 45 12.79 -8.55 0.27
CA GLY A 45 12.65 -9.98 0.54
C GLY A 45 12.71 -10.41 2.00
N ARG A 46 13.20 -9.56 2.92
CA ARG A 46 13.34 -9.90 4.35
C ARG A 46 12.04 -10.39 4.98
N THR A 47 12.14 -11.48 5.73
CA THR A 47 11.03 -12.19 6.39
C THR A 47 11.09 -12.08 7.92
N ASP A 48 12.27 -11.78 8.46
CA ASP A 48 12.62 -11.67 9.88
C ASP A 48 12.23 -10.32 10.50
N THR A 49 11.20 -9.66 9.98
CA THR A 49 10.80 -8.31 10.39
C THR A 49 9.29 -8.15 10.41
N VAL A 50 8.81 -7.29 11.29
CA VAL A 50 7.41 -6.83 11.26
C VAL A 50 7.16 -6.11 9.92
N LEU A 51 6.14 -6.58 9.21
CA LEU A 51 5.71 -6.03 7.94
C LEU A 51 4.61 -4.99 8.16
N GLN A 52 4.74 -3.86 7.47
CA GLN A 52 3.80 -2.75 7.45
C GLN A 52 3.05 -2.73 6.12
N ARG A 53 1.85 -2.14 6.12
CA ARG A 53 1.10 -1.83 4.91
C ARG A 53 1.72 -0.62 4.23
N ASP A 54 2.28 -0.82 3.03
CA ASP A 54 2.72 0.27 2.16
C ASP A 54 1.87 0.29 0.89
N CYS A 55 1.56 1.50 0.42
CA CYS A 55 0.75 1.70 -0.78
C CYS A 55 1.66 1.85 -1.99
N ILE A 56 1.49 1.01 -3.02
CA ILE A 56 2.20 1.07 -4.31
C ILE A 56 2.08 2.48 -4.90
N GLN A 57 0.84 2.96 -5.08
CA GLN A 57 0.53 4.36 -5.36
C GLN A 57 0.29 5.09 -4.03
N PRO A 58 0.99 6.20 -3.75
CA PRO A 58 0.81 6.92 -2.49
C PRO A 58 -0.52 7.68 -2.45
N LEU A 59 -1.09 7.83 -1.24
CA LEU A 59 -2.30 8.64 -0.99
C LEU A 59 -2.21 10.07 -1.55
N SER A 60 -0.99 10.60 -1.69
CA SER A 60 -0.77 11.97 -2.14
C SER A 60 -1.15 12.22 -3.61
N VAL A 61 -1.20 11.16 -4.41
CA VAL A 61 -1.54 11.15 -5.84
C VAL A 61 -2.75 10.23 -6.13
N GLY A 62 -3.59 9.97 -5.12
CA GLY A 62 -4.84 9.23 -5.29
C GLY A 62 -4.80 7.73 -4.98
N GLY A 63 -3.69 7.21 -4.44
CA GLY A 63 -3.64 5.83 -3.95
C GLY A 63 -4.57 5.59 -2.77
N ARG A 64 -5.01 4.34 -2.57
CA ARG A 64 -5.98 3.90 -1.55
C ARG A 64 -5.43 2.74 -0.71
N TYR A 65 -5.99 2.49 0.48
CA TYR A 65 -5.65 1.30 1.28
C TYR A 65 -6.56 0.14 0.88
N THR A 66 -6.35 -0.36 -0.33
CA THR A 66 -7.10 -1.48 -0.93
C THR A 66 -6.18 -2.68 -1.13
N GLU A 67 -6.75 -3.87 -1.28
CA GLU A 67 -6.00 -5.10 -1.56
C GLU A 67 -5.08 -4.97 -2.78
N LEU A 68 -5.57 -4.31 -3.83
CA LEU A 68 -4.79 -4.12 -5.05
C LEU A 68 -3.63 -3.15 -4.87
N ASN A 69 -3.74 -2.13 -4.00
CA ASN A 69 -2.74 -1.08 -3.89
C ASN A 69 -1.78 -1.26 -2.70
N VAL A 70 -2.00 -2.24 -1.83
CA VAL A 70 -1.17 -2.45 -0.63
C VAL A 70 -0.24 -3.65 -0.79
N VAL A 71 1.02 -3.45 -0.39
CA VAL A 71 2.05 -4.50 -0.31
C VAL A 71 2.68 -4.53 1.08
N PRO A 72 3.24 -5.67 1.51
CA PRO A 72 3.96 -5.75 2.76
C PRO A 72 5.36 -5.15 2.61
N ALA A 73 5.73 -4.24 3.50
CA ALA A 73 7.04 -3.63 3.51
C ALA A 73 7.62 -3.60 4.92
N CYS A 74 8.91 -3.89 5.05
CA CYS A 74 9.61 -3.66 6.32
C CYS A 74 9.71 -2.16 6.62
N ARG A 75 9.95 -1.82 7.90
CA ARG A 75 10.07 -0.42 8.36
C ARG A 75 11.04 0.41 7.54
N SER A 76 12.22 -0.14 7.22
CA SER A 76 13.27 0.59 6.49
C SER A 76 12.87 0.91 5.04
N CYS A 77 12.31 -0.05 4.31
CA CYS A 77 11.85 0.16 2.93
C CYS A 77 10.67 1.13 2.90
N ASN A 78 9.68 0.93 3.77
CA ASN A 78 8.51 1.81 3.85
C ASN A 78 8.91 3.26 4.18
N ALA A 79 9.81 3.44 5.16
CA ALA A 79 10.33 4.77 5.49
C ALA A 79 11.14 5.39 4.34
N SER A 80 11.94 4.59 3.62
CA SER A 80 12.73 5.06 2.49
C SER A 80 11.87 5.47 1.30
N LYS A 81 10.77 4.76 1.02
CA LYS A 81 9.81 5.10 -0.04
C LYS A 81 8.97 6.32 0.34
N CYS A 82 8.48 6.37 1.58
CA CYS A 82 7.66 7.48 2.06
C CYS A 82 6.47 7.74 1.10
N ASN A 83 6.33 8.97 0.60
CA ASN A 83 5.23 9.38 -0.29
C ASN A 83 5.58 9.33 -1.78
N THR A 84 6.66 8.69 -2.18
CA THR A 84 7.01 8.55 -3.60
C THR A 84 6.25 7.39 -4.23
N GLU A 85 6.00 7.51 -5.53
CA GLU A 85 5.52 6.39 -6.35
C GLU A 85 6.58 5.26 -6.36
N VAL A 86 6.11 4.01 -6.39
CA VAL A 86 6.95 2.83 -6.15
C VAL A 86 8.03 2.65 -7.20
N THR A 87 7.71 2.72 -8.50
CA THR A 87 8.66 2.44 -9.58
C THR A 87 9.75 3.52 -9.63
N SER A 88 9.36 4.78 -9.48
CA SER A 88 10.28 5.92 -9.39
C SER A 88 11.23 5.82 -8.19
N TRP A 89 10.77 5.25 -7.08
CA TRP A 89 11.61 4.99 -5.92
C TRP A 89 12.53 3.79 -6.11
N MET A 90 12.02 2.69 -6.66
CA MET A 90 12.82 1.49 -6.93
C MET A 90 13.98 1.79 -7.87
N ARG A 91 13.73 2.53 -8.96
CA ARG A 91 14.78 3.01 -9.88
C ARG A 91 15.88 3.79 -9.15
N ARG A 92 15.50 4.74 -8.28
CA ARG A 92 16.47 5.51 -7.48
C ARG A 92 17.24 4.66 -6.46
N LYS A 93 16.65 3.59 -5.94
CA LYS A 93 17.29 2.70 -4.97
C LYS A 93 18.12 1.59 -5.62
N GLY A 94 18.06 1.45 -6.95
CA GLY A 94 18.70 0.34 -7.66
C GLY A 94 18.07 -1.02 -7.32
N LEU A 95 16.77 -1.04 -7.01
CA LEU A 95 16.02 -2.28 -6.80
C LEU A 95 15.51 -2.82 -8.14
N ASP A 96 15.29 -4.13 -8.20
CA ASP A 96 14.76 -4.81 -9.39
C ASP A 96 13.24 -4.53 -9.54
N GLU A 97 12.93 -3.46 -10.27
CA GLU A 97 11.57 -3.05 -10.58
C GLU A 97 10.82 -4.10 -11.41
N GLU A 98 11.50 -4.73 -12.37
CA GLU A 98 10.87 -5.68 -13.27
C GLU A 98 10.41 -6.93 -12.51
N LEU A 99 11.28 -7.47 -11.64
CA LEU A 99 10.94 -8.59 -10.76
C LEU A 99 9.73 -8.25 -9.87
N PHE A 100 9.72 -7.04 -9.29
CA PHE A 100 8.59 -6.59 -8.47
C PHE A 100 7.29 -6.52 -9.27
N LEU A 101 7.30 -5.92 -10.47
CA LEU A 101 6.11 -5.79 -11.31
C LEU A 101 5.59 -7.15 -11.77
N ARG A 102 6.47 -8.05 -12.22
CA ARG A 102 6.11 -9.43 -12.60
C ARG A 102 5.47 -10.16 -11.42
N ARG A 103 6.06 -10.05 -10.22
CA ARG A 103 5.52 -10.68 -9.01
C ARG A 103 4.17 -10.07 -8.60
N LEU A 104 4.02 -8.75 -8.69
CA LEU A 104 2.78 -8.05 -8.39
C LEU A 104 1.64 -8.53 -9.30
N VAL A 105 1.88 -8.61 -10.61
CA VAL A 105 0.89 -9.11 -11.58
C VAL A 105 0.53 -10.56 -11.27
N SER A 106 1.53 -11.42 -11.03
CA SER A 106 1.32 -12.83 -10.69
C SER A 106 0.46 -13.00 -9.41
N ILE A 107 0.80 -12.29 -8.34
CA ILE A 107 0.05 -12.33 -7.08
C ILE A 107 -1.38 -11.82 -7.29
N ARG A 108 -1.57 -10.70 -8.00
CA ARG A 108 -2.91 -10.17 -8.27
C ARG A 108 -3.74 -11.14 -9.10
N ALA A 109 -3.17 -11.74 -10.15
CA ALA A 109 -3.86 -12.74 -10.96
C ALA A 109 -4.30 -13.96 -10.14
N SER A 110 -3.46 -14.42 -9.20
CA SER A 110 -3.81 -15.53 -8.29
C SER A 110 -4.86 -15.18 -7.23
N ARG A 111 -5.16 -13.89 -7.06
CA ARG A 111 -6.03 -13.34 -6.01
C ARG A 111 -7.39 -12.85 -6.49
N VAL A 112 -7.63 -12.77 -7.79
CA VAL A 112 -8.96 -12.43 -8.31
C VAL A 112 -9.89 -13.60 -7.98
N VAL A 113 -10.43 -13.56 -6.77
CA VAL A 113 -11.63 -14.27 -6.33
C VAL A 113 -12.79 -13.28 -6.54
N VAL A 114 -13.84 -13.83 -7.15
CA VAL A 114 -15.09 -13.21 -7.60
C VAL A 114 -15.61 -12.13 -6.64
N PRO A 115 -16.14 -10.98 -7.13
CA PRO A 115 -16.86 -10.04 -6.27
C PRO A 115 -18.00 -10.76 -5.54
N ASP A 116 -18.21 -10.45 -4.26
CA ASP A 116 -19.40 -10.88 -3.52
C ASP A 116 -20.65 -10.56 -4.37
N PRO A 117 -21.60 -11.51 -4.53
CA PRO A 117 -22.86 -11.18 -5.17
C PRO A 117 -23.52 -10.03 -4.39
N PRO A 118 -24.18 -9.08 -5.08
CA PRO A 118 -24.89 -8.00 -4.40
C PRO A 118 -25.88 -8.60 -3.40
N ALA A 119 -25.99 -7.97 -2.23
CA ALA A 119 -26.79 -8.42 -1.09
C ALA A 119 -28.31 -8.61 -1.40
N ASP A 120 -28.74 -8.24 -2.60
CA ASP A 120 -30.12 -8.28 -3.07
C ASP A 120 -30.47 -9.57 -3.85
N ALA A 121 -29.59 -10.57 -3.90
CA ALA A 121 -29.84 -11.85 -4.61
C ALA A 121 -30.66 -12.88 -3.80
N LEU A 122 -31.45 -12.43 -2.82
CA LEU A 122 -32.49 -13.21 -2.15
C LEU A 122 -33.84 -12.49 -2.29
N GLN A 123 -34.44 -12.61 -3.47
CA GLN A 123 -35.88 -12.54 -3.69
C GLN A 123 -36.29 -13.66 -4.64
#